data_AF-A0A3D5FFX0-F1
#
_entry.id   AF-A0A3D5FFX0-F1
#
_cell.length_a   1.000
_cell.length_b   1.000
_cell.length_c   1.000
_cell.angle_alpha   90.00
_cell.angle_beta   90.00
_cell.angle_gamma   90.00
#
_symmetry.space_group_name_H-M   'P 1'
#
loop_
_entity.id
_entity.type
_entity.pdbx_description
1 polymer ?
#
loop_
_entity_poly.entity_id
_entity_poly.type
_entity_poly.pdbx_seq_one_letter_code
_entity_poly.pdbx_strand_id
1 'polypeptide(L)'
;MSRLQGTLAALQLEKTALVTRSQSQAETLASLSQSEQAAAQERDALALQVTSMGVASKALRTELVALRNEMESLIRFSVHSERALEESKALGEELSEQLVATALDYKLTKEELTFLRTEYAEKVAAFQKERKLLVTEHRQELDILREKQTDLEARYNRLIRPARSTVGRHVVEVKFWKELGEYRYSLREPGEFSARNVDADELHSILGERKAQHGDKLYTRIRFPNGSEISHNEAWRFTNDIHNRYDYYYQD
;
A
#
# COMPACT_ATOMS: atom_id res chain seq x y z
N MET A 1 137.88 -93.14 -15.44
CA MET A 1 137.90 -91.65 -15.53
C MET A 1 136.85 -91.09 -16.49
N SER A 2 136.69 -91.59 -17.72
CA SER A 2 135.73 -91.04 -18.72
C SER A 2 134.22 -91.19 -18.38
N ARG A 3 133.77 -92.29 -17.75
CA ARG A 3 132.35 -92.46 -17.33
C ARG A 3 131.88 -91.52 -16.21
N LEU A 4 132.81 -91.06 -15.35
CA LEU A 4 132.52 -90.11 -14.28
C LEU A 4 132.33 -88.68 -14.80
N GLN A 5 133.03 -88.30 -15.88
CA GLN A 5 132.84 -87.00 -16.51
C GLN A 5 131.52 -86.90 -17.32
N GLY A 6 131.11 -87.99 -17.99
CA GLY A 6 129.82 -88.03 -18.70
C GLY A 6 128.60 -88.02 -17.77
N THR A 7 128.69 -88.68 -16.61
CA THR A 7 127.64 -88.65 -15.57
C THR A 7 127.57 -87.29 -14.87
N LEU A 8 128.71 -86.65 -14.61
CA LEU A 8 128.76 -85.29 -14.08
C LEU A 8 128.13 -84.27 -15.06
N ALA A 9 128.42 -84.39 -16.36
CA ALA A 9 127.83 -83.52 -17.39
C ALA A 9 126.32 -83.74 -17.55
N ALA A 10 125.83 -84.99 -17.52
CA ALA A 10 124.41 -85.30 -17.55
C ALA A 10 123.68 -84.75 -16.30
N LEU A 11 124.29 -84.88 -15.12
CA LEU A 11 123.75 -84.35 -13.87
C LEU A 11 123.76 -82.83 -13.82
N GLN A 12 124.75 -82.18 -14.44
CA GLN A 12 124.75 -80.72 -14.64
C GLN A 12 123.65 -80.27 -15.61
N LEU A 13 123.42 -81.02 -16.68
CA LEU A 13 122.38 -80.72 -17.67
C LEU A 13 120.97 -80.89 -17.07
N GLU A 14 120.77 -81.96 -16.31
CA GLU A 14 119.55 -82.21 -15.55
C GLU A 14 119.33 -81.14 -14.47
N LYS A 15 120.37 -80.74 -13.75
CA LYS A 15 120.32 -79.62 -12.80
C LYS A 15 119.93 -78.31 -13.51
N THR A 16 120.51 -78.00 -14.67
CA THR A 16 120.12 -76.80 -15.43
C THR A 16 118.70 -76.87 -15.96
N ALA A 17 118.22 -78.05 -16.38
CA ALA A 17 116.84 -78.26 -16.84
C ALA A 17 115.83 -78.15 -15.69
N LEU A 18 116.19 -78.62 -14.50
CA LEU A 18 115.39 -78.44 -13.29
C LEU A 18 115.35 -76.97 -12.85
N VAL A 19 116.48 -76.26 -12.95
CA VAL A 19 116.54 -74.82 -12.65
C VAL A 19 115.68 -74.03 -13.62
N THR A 20 115.78 -74.26 -14.94
CA THR A 20 114.94 -73.57 -15.93
C THR A 20 113.46 -73.92 -15.78
N ARG A 21 113.14 -75.17 -15.43
CA ARG A 21 111.75 -75.57 -15.11
C ARG A 21 111.23 -74.91 -13.83
N SER A 22 112.05 -74.76 -12.80
CA SER A 22 111.66 -74.06 -11.57
C SER A 22 111.48 -72.55 -11.80
N GLN A 23 112.30 -71.95 -12.67
CA GLN A 23 112.20 -70.55 -13.07
C GLN A 23 110.94 -70.30 -13.91
N SER A 24 110.67 -71.14 -14.91
CA SER A 24 109.44 -71.02 -15.70
C SER A 24 108.19 -71.26 -14.86
N GLN A 25 108.23 -72.21 -13.91
CA GLN A 25 107.14 -72.40 -12.94
C GLN A 25 106.95 -71.17 -12.04
N ALA A 26 108.03 -70.56 -11.55
CA ALA A 26 107.97 -69.33 -10.75
C ALA A 26 107.40 -68.14 -11.54
N GLU A 27 107.80 -67.98 -12.80
CA GLU A 27 107.24 -66.96 -13.70
C GLU A 27 105.75 -67.18 -13.97
N THR A 28 105.31 -68.43 -14.20
CA THR A 28 103.88 -68.74 -14.36
C THR A 28 103.07 -68.51 -13.08
N LEU A 29 103.64 -68.79 -11.91
CA LEU A 29 102.98 -68.51 -10.63
C LEU A 29 102.89 -67.01 -10.36
N ALA A 30 103.91 -66.25 -10.73
CA ALA A 30 103.91 -64.79 -10.61
C ALA A 30 102.87 -64.15 -11.53
N SER A 31 102.77 -64.59 -12.79
CA SER A 31 101.75 -64.08 -13.72
C SER A 31 100.33 -64.50 -13.32
N LEU A 32 100.16 -65.73 -12.81
CA LEU A 32 98.88 -66.18 -12.25
C LEU A 32 98.48 -65.34 -11.04
N SER A 33 99.40 -65.08 -10.11
CA SER A 33 99.16 -64.21 -8.95
C SER A 33 98.78 -62.78 -9.34
N GLN A 34 99.43 -62.20 -10.35
CA GLN A 34 99.05 -60.89 -10.88
C GLN A 34 97.65 -60.89 -11.51
N SER A 35 97.31 -61.93 -12.27
CA SER A 35 95.98 -62.11 -12.85
C SER A 35 94.90 -62.25 -11.78
N GLU A 36 95.13 -63.06 -10.74
CA GLU A 36 94.21 -63.19 -9.61
C GLU A 36 94.00 -61.87 -8.88
N GLN A 37 95.07 -61.09 -8.71
CA GLN A 37 95.00 -59.80 -8.04
C GLN A 37 94.26 -58.75 -8.87
N ALA A 38 94.44 -58.75 -10.20
CA ALA A 38 93.67 -57.91 -11.12
C ALA A 38 92.18 -58.31 -11.13
N ALA A 39 91.87 -59.61 -11.19
CA ALA A 39 90.50 -60.12 -11.11
C ALA A 39 89.84 -59.81 -9.76
N ALA A 40 90.59 -59.85 -8.66
CA ALA A 40 90.10 -59.45 -7.33
C ALA A 40 89.75 -57.95 -7.28
N GLN A 41 90.61 -57.08 -7.82
CA GLN A 41 90.34 -55.65 -7.92
C GLN A 41 89.11 -55.34 -8.79
N GLU A 42 88.97 -56.03 -9.92
CA GLU A 42 87.81 -55.89 -10.81
C GLU A 42 86.52 -56.35 -10.11
N ARG A 43 86.57 -57.48 -9.40
CA ARG A 43 85.46 -57.97 -8.59
C ARG A 43 85.05 -56.97 -7.51
N ASP A 44 86.02 -56.37 -6.82
CA ASP A 44 85.74 -55.40 -5.76
C ASP A 44 85.16 -54.09 -6.33
N ALA A 45 85.64 -53.64 -7.51
CA ALA A 45 85.08 -52.50 -8.23
C ALA A 45 83.63 -52.77 -8.68
N LEU A 46 83.36 -53.95 -9.22
CA LEU A 46 82.01 -54.39 -9.59
C LEU A 46 81.10 -54.50 -8.37
N ALA A 47 81.61 -55.00 -7.23
CA ALA A 47 80.86 -55.05 -5.98
C ALA A 47 80.44 -53.65 -5.51
N LEU A 48 81.36 -52.68 -5.55
CA LEU A 48 81.03 -51.28 -5.25
C LEU A 48 79.97 -50.72 -6.21
N GLN A 49 80.08 -51.00 -7.51
CA GLN A 49 79.09 -50.56 -8.48
C GLN A 49 77.70 -51.17 -8.23
N VAL A 50 77.63 -52.46 -7.90
CA VAL A 50 76.35 -53.12 -7.55
C VAL A 50 75.75 -52.50 -6.29
N THR A 51 76.57 -52.16 -5.28
CA THR A 51 76.07 -51.50 -4.07
C THR A 51 75.53 -50.10 -4.35
N SER A 52 76.21 -49.29 -5.17
CA SER A 52 75.77 -47.93 -5.51
C SER A 52 74.49 -47.95 -6.36
N MET A 53 74.41 -48.87 -7.33
CA MET A 53 73.18 -49.10 -8.11
C MET A 53 72.03 -49.58 -7.21
N GLY A 54 72.31 -50.42 -6.21
CA GLY A 54 71.33 -50.85 -5.22
C GLY A 54 70.78 -49.70 -4.38
N VAL A 55 71.64 -48.75 -3.98
CA VAL A 55 71.22 -47.53 -3.27
C VAL A 55 70.39 -46.62 -4.18
N ALA A 56 70.85 -46.37 -5.40
CA ALA A 56 70.12 -45.55 -6.38
C ALA A 56 68.74 -46.13 -6.71
N SER A 57 68.64 -47.45 -6.89
CA SER A 57 67.36 -48.13 -7.14
C SER A 57 66.39 -47.98 -5.96
N LYS A 58 66.89 -48.04 -4.71
CA LYS A 58 66.07 -47.79 -3.52
C LYS A 58 65.57 -46.34 -3.48
N ALA A 59 66.43 -45.36 -3.76
CA ALA A 59 66.06 -43.95 -3.79
C ALA A 59 64.99 -43.65 -4.86
N LEU A 60 65.17 -44.16 -6.08
CA LEU A 60 64.18 -44.02 -7.15
C LEU A 60 62.84 -44.68 -6.78
N ARG A 61 62.86 -45.85 -6.12
CA ARG A 61 61.63 -46.48 -5.63
C ARG A 61 60.91 -45.61 -4.60
N THR A 62 61.63 -44.97 -3.69
CA THR A 62 61.01 -44.06 -2.71
C THR A 62 60.41 -42.82 -3.36
N GLU A 63 61.07 -42.25 -4.37
CA GLU A 63 60.53 -41.12 -5.13
C GLU A 63 59.29 -41.52 -5.93
N LEU A 64 59.28 -42.69 -6.58
CA LEU A 64 58.10 -43.19 -7.30
C LEU A 64 56.89 -43.37 -6.37
N VAL A 65 57.10 -43.83 -5.14
CA VAL A 65 56.03 -43.95 -4.14
C VAL A 65 55.54 -42.57 -3.70
N ALA A 66 56.44 -41.61 -3.49
CA ALA A 66 56.08 -40.23 -3.12
C ALA A 66 55.26 -39.54 -4.23
N LEU A 67 55.72 -39.60 -5.47
CA LEU A 67 55.04 -39.08 -6.66
C LEU A 67 53.66 -39.73 -6.85
N ARG A 68 53.55 -41.04 -6.63
CA ARG A 68 52.26 -41.73 -6.69
C ARG A 68 51.28 -41.22 -5.63
N ASN A 69 51.74 -41.05 -4.40
CA ASN A 69 50.91 -40.52 -3.31
C ASN A 69 50.45 -39.08 -3.59
N GLU A 70 51.32 -38.26 -4.16
CA GLU A 70 51.00 -36.90 -4.58
C GLU A 70 49.96 -36.90 -5.70
N MET A 71 50.12 -37.76 -6.71
CA MET A 71 49.14 -37.90 -7.79
C MET A 71 47.77 -38.39 -7.27
N GLU A 72 47.75 -39.35 -6.36
CA GLU A 72 46.52 -39.79 -5.69
C GLU A 72 45.87 -38.68 -4.83
N SER A 73 46.67 -37.76 -4.28
CA SER A 73 46.14 -36.59 -3.56
C SER A 73 45.54 -35.56 -4.52
N LEU A 74 46.19 -35.30 -5.66
CA LEU A 74 45.72 -34.37 -6.68
C LEU A 74 44.43 -34.87 -7.35
N ILE A 75 44.34 -36.16 -7.64
CA ILE A 75 43.10 -36.77 -8.17
C ILE A 75 41.96 -36.63 -7.17
N ARG A 76 42.20 -36.88 -5.87
CA ARG A 76 41.17 -36.69 -4.84
C ARG A 76 40.72 -35.24 -4.75
N PHE A 77 41.67 -34.30 -4.84
CA PHE A 77 41.36 -32.88 -4.83
C PHE A 77 40.57 -32.46 -6.07
N SER A 78 40.94 -32.91 -7.28
CA SER A 78 40.24 -32.55 -8.51
C SER A 78 38.79 -33.04 -8.48
N VAL A 79 38.57 -34.30 -8.10
CA VAL A 79 37.21 -34.87 -7.96
C VAL A 79 36.39 -34.12 -6.93
N HIS A 80 36.99 -33.71 -5.81
CA HIS A 80 36.27 -32.91 -4.82
C HIS A 80 35.91 -31.51 -5.35
N SER A 81 36.83 -30.85 -6.05
CA SER A 81 36.60 -29.54 -6.63
C SER A 81 35.54 -29.57 -7.74
N GLU A 82 35.50 -30.63 -8.54
CA GLU A 82 34.48 -30.84 -9.56
C GLU A 82 33.10 -31.02 -8.94
N ARG A 83 32.98 -31.82 -7.86
CA ARG A 83 31.71 -31.94 -7.12
C ARG A 83 31.25 -30.62 -6.54
N ALA A 84 32.14 -29.86 -5.88
CA ALA A 84 31.79 -28.57 -5.32
C ALA A 84 31.32 -27.57 -6.41
N LEU A 85 31.93 -27.61 -7.59
CA LEU A 85 31.50 -26.81 -8.73
C LEU A 85 30.11 -27.24 -9.23
N GLU A 86 29.85 -28.54 -9.31
CA GLU A 86 28.56 -29.10 -9.75
C GLU A 86 27.44 -28.78 -8.75
N GLU A 87 27.70 -28.91 -7.45
CA GLU A 87 26.80 -28.48 -6.38
C GLU A 87 26.49 -26.98 -6.45
N SER A 88 27.52 -26.14 -6.67
CA SER A 88 27.31 -24.70 -6.82
C SER A 88 26.50 -24.34 -8.06
N LYS A 89 26.64 -25.09 -9.16
CA LYS A 89 25.85 -24.88 -10.37
C LYS A 89 24.39 -25.27 -10.15
N ALA A 90 24.14 -26.42 -9.53
CA ALA A 90 22.80 -26.87 -9.19
C ALA A 90 22.08 -25.87 -8.27
N LEU A 91 22.76 -25.35 -7.24
CA LEU A 91 22.22 -24.30 -6.39
C LEU A 91 21.96 -22.99 -7.15
N GLY A 92 22.83 -22.65 -8.10
CA GLY A 92 22.63 -21.48 -8.97
C GLY A 92 21.40 -21.60 -9.86
N GLU A 93 21.17 -22.79 -10.43
CA GLU A 93 19.98 -23.11 -11.23
C GLU A 93 18.72 -23.04 -10.36
N GLU A 94 18.72 -23.68 -9.18
CA GLU A 94 17.59 -23.63 -8.25
C GLU A 94 17.24 -22.21 -7.83
N LEU A 95 18.24 -21.39 -7.48
CA LEU A 95 18.03 -19.99 -7.13
C LEU A 95 17.50 -19.18 -8.31
N SER A 96 17.94 -19.48 -9.53
CA SER A 96 17.44 -18.82 -10.73
C SER A 96 15.97 -19.15 -11.00
N GLU A 97 15.56 -20.39 -10.79
CA GLU A 97 14.17 -20.83 -10.92
C GLU A 97 13.29 -20.17 -9.86
N GLN A 98 13.74 -20.15 -8.60
CA GLN A 98 13.06 -19.46 -7.51
C GLN A 98 12.92 -17.95 -7.78
N LEU A 99 13.96 -17.32 -8.35
CA LEU A 99 13.91 -15.91 -8.72
C LEU A 99 12.87 -15.64 -9.81
N VAL A 100 12.77 -16.51 -10.83
CA VAL A 100 11.76 -16.40 -11.88
C VAL A 100 10.35 -16.60 -11.31
N ALA A 101 10.15 -17.60 -10.45
CA ALA A 101 8.87 -17.86 -9.80
C ALA A 101 8.42 -16.67 -8.93
N THR A 102 9.29 -16.18 -8.06
CA THR A 102 8.98 -15.02 -7.20
C THR A 102 8.75 -13.73 -8.00
N ALA A 103 9.46 -13.54 -9.12
CA ALA A 103 9.21 -12.41 -10.02
C ALA A 103 7.83 -12.48 -10.71
N LEU A 104 7.35 -13.70 -11.02
CA LEU A 104 6.01 -13.91 -11.54
C LEU A 104 4.94 -13.61 -10.48
N ASP A 105 5.10 -14.13 -9.27
CA ASP A 105 4.20 -13.89 -8.15
C ASP A 105 4.11 -12.40 -7.81
N TYR A 106 5.24 -11.69 -7.85
CA TYR A 106 5.28 -10.24 -7.64
C TYR A 106 4.50 -9.47 -8.71
N LYS A 107 4.54 -9.91 -9.98
CA LYS A 107 3.75 -9.28 -11.06
C LYS A 107 2.26 -9.53 -10.86
N LEU A 108 1.87 -10.77 -10.56
CA LEU A 108 0.47 -11.13 -10.32
C LEU A 108 -0.13 -10.37 -9.14
N THR A 109 0.56 -10.37 -8.00
CA THR A 109 0.10 -9.63 -6.81
C THR A 109 0.01 -8.12 -7.06
N LYS A 110 0.88 -7.55 -7.89
CA LYS A 110 0.79 -6.15 -8.30
C LYS A 110 -0.44 -5.88 -9.15
N GLU A 111 -0.75 -6.75 -10.10
CA GLU A 111 -1.96 -6.66 -10.93
C GLU A 111 -3.23 -6.79 -10.07
N GLU A 112 -3.29 -7.79 -9.19
CA GLU A 112 -4.39 -7.97 -8.22
C GLU A 112 -4.59 -6.73 -7.34
N LEU A 113 -3.50 -6.13 -6.84
CA LEU A 113 -3.58 -4.93 -6.03
C LEU A 113 -4.09 -3.73 -6.83
N THR A 114 -3.69 -3.59 -8.10
CA THR A 114 -4.23 -2.54 -8.97
C THR A 114 -5.72 -2.73 -9.23
N PHE A 115 -6.14 -3.96 -9.52
CA PHE A 115 -7.55 -4.32 -9.70
C PHE A 115 -8.38 -4.04 -8.44
N LEU A 116 -7.89 -4.46 -7.27
CA LEU A 116 -8.61 -4.25 -6.01
C LEU A 116 -8.69 -2.76 -5.65
N ARG A 117 -7.66 -1.98 -5.97
CA ARG A 117 -7.70 -0.51 -5.82
C ARG A 117 -8.76 0.12 -6.71
N THR A 118 -8.87 -0.29 -7.97
CA THR A 118 -9.90 0.24 -8.88
C THR A 118 -11.30 -0.15 -8.42
N GLU A 119 -11.50 -1.40 -8.04
CA GLU A 119 -12.78 -1.91 -7.50
C GLU A 119 -13.20 -1.14 -6.24
N TYR A 120 -12.25 -0.89 -5.33
CA TYR A 120 -12.53 -0.14 -4.11
C TYR A 120 -12.84 1.33 -4.40
N ALA A 121 -12.12 1.96 -5.34
CA ALA A 121 -12.39 3.33 -5.76
C ALA A 121 -13.80 3.47 -6.37
N GLU A 122 -14.21 2.51 -7.20
CA GLU A 122 -15.56 2.47 -7.77
C GLU A 122 -16.64 2.30 -6.69
N LYS A 123 -16.45 1.36 -5.75
CA LYS A 123 -17.36 1.15 -4.61
C LYS A 123 -17.48 2.41 -3.76
N VAL A 124 -16.37 3.08 -3.46
CA VAL A 124 -16.38 4.35 -2.72
C VAL A 124 -17.13 5.43 -3.49
N ALA A 125 -16.91 5.56 -4.81
CA ALA A 125 -17.62 6.53 -5.63
C ALA A 125 -19.13 6.27 -5.68
N ALA A 126 -19.54 5.01 -5.84
CA ALA A 126 -20.93 4.59 -5.81
C ALA A 126 -21.59 4.91 -4.46
N PHE A 127 -20.94 4.54 -3.36
CA PHE A 127 -21.44 4.84 -2.00
C PHE A 127 -21.55 6.34 -1.74
N GLN A 128 -20.58 7.14 -2.19
CA GLN A 128 -20.66 8.60 -2.08
C GLN A 128 -21.84 9.18 -2.87
N LYS A 129 -22.15 8.61 -4.03
CA LYS A 129 -23.30 9.03 -4.85
C LYS A 129 -24.62 8.70 -4.15
N GLU A 130 -24.75 7.48 -3.64
CA GLU A 130 -25.93 7.04 -2.88
C GLU A 130 -26.13 7.90 -1.62
N ARG A 131 -25.06 8.14 -0.86
CA ARG A 131 -25.12 9.02 0.31
C ARG A 131 -25.56 10.45 -0.03
N LYS A 132 -25.11 10.99 -1.17
CA LYS A 132 -25.54 12.32 -1.63
C LYS A 132 -27.04 12.34 -1.96
N LEU A 133 -27.52 11.33 -2.68
CA LEU A 133 -28.94 11.19 -3.02
C LEU A 133 -29.81 11.11 -1.75
N LEU A 134 -29.43 10.25 -0.81
CA LEU A 134 -30.15 10.10 0.45
C LEU A 134 -30.19 11.39 1.27
N VAL A 135 -29.06 12.12 1.34
CA VAL A 135 -29.01 13.43 2.01
C VAL A 135 -29.91 14.46 1.32
N THR A 136 -29.97 14.46 -0.02
CA THR A 136 -30.87 15.36 -0.74
C THR A 136 -32.34 15.02 -0.55
N GLU A 137 -32.70 13.74 -0.56
CA GLU A 137 -34.08 13.27 -0.33
C GLU A 137 -34.54 13.63 1.08
N HIS A 138 -33.77 13.28 2.12
CA HIS A 138 -34.13 13.62 3.49
C HIS A 138 -34.21 15.13 3.73
N ARG A 139 -33.38 15.93 3.04
CA ARG A 139 -33.47 17.38 3.13
C ARG A 139 -34.80 17.89 2.55
N GLN A 140 -35.22 17.37 1.40
CA GLN A 140 -36.52 17.71 0.80
C GLN A 140 -37.68 17.29 1.71
N GLU A 141 -37.63 16.09 2.30
CA GLU A 141 -38.64 15.62 3.25
C GLU A 141 -38.75 16.54 4.47
N LEU A 142 -37.62 16.96 5.04
CA LEU A 142 -37.57 17.89 6.17
C LEU A 142 -38.11 19.27 5.81
N ASP A 143 -37.81 19.78 4.61
CA ASP A 143 -38.32 21.07 4.16
C ASP A 143 -39.85 21.03 3.97
N ILE A 144 -40.39 19.96 3.37
CA ILE A 144 -41.84 19.72 3.26
C ILE A 144 -42.49 19.64 4.65
N LEU A 145 -41.85 18.96 5.60
CA LEU A 145 -42.39 18.82 6.95
C LEU A 145 -42.43 20.18 7.68
N ARG A 146 -41.38 21.01 7.51
CA ARG A 146 -41.32 22.37 8.05
C ARG A 146 -42.40 23.28 7.47
N GLU A 147 -42.62 23.21 6.16
CA GLU A 147 -43.70 23.96 5.50
C GLU A 147 -45.08 23.54 6.04
N LYS A 148 -45.34 22.23 6.14
CA LYS A 148 -46.59 21.70 6.72
C LYS A 148 -46.78 22.12 8.17
N GLN A 149 -45.71 22.12 8.96
CA GLN A 149 -45.76 22.59 10.34
C GLN A 149 -46.13 24.07 10.41
N THR A 150 -45.55 24.91 9.54
CA THR A 150 -45.84 26.35 9.49
C THR A 150 -47.30 26.61 9.08
N ASP A 151 -47.83 25.88 8.09
CA ASP A 151 -49.24 25.97 7.71
C ASP A 151 -50.17 25.53 8.86
N LEU A 152 -49.82 24.45 9.55
CA LEU A 152 -50.59 23.95 10.69
C LEU A 152 -50.60 24.96 11.85
N GLU A 153 -49.45 25.56 12.17
CA GLU A 153 -49.32 26.62 13.17
C GLU A 153 -50.19 27.83 12.79
N ALA A 154 -50.19 28.26 11.53
CA ALA A 154 -51.04 29.35 11.06
C ALA A 154 -52.54 29.02 11.20
N ARG A 155 -52.97 27.80 10.86
CA ARG A 155 -54.37 27.36 11.02
C ARG A 155 -54.79 27.26 12.49
N TYR A 156 -53.92 26.72 13.33
CA TYR A 156 -54.14 26.63 14.77
C TYR A 156 -54.31 28.02 15.38
N ASN A 157 -53.41 28.95 15.03
CA ASN A 157 -53.47 30.33 15.48
C ASN A 157 -54.74 31.06 15.03
N ARG A 158 -55.35 30.67 13.90
CA ARG A 158 -56.68 31.20 13.49
C ARG A 158 -57.82 30.64 14.34
N LEU A 159 -57.75 29.36 14.72
CA LEU A 159 -58.82 28.68 15.45
C LEU A 159 -58.93 29.14 16.91
N ILE A 160 -57.80 29.49 17.53
CA ILE A 160 -57.75 29.81 18.97
C ILE A 160 -57.79 31.31 19.25
N ARG A 161 -58.02 32.15 18.23
CA ARG A 161 -58.24 33.58 18.46
C ARG A 161 -59.43 33.79 19.40
N PRO A 162 -59.28 34.54 20.50
CA PRO A 162 -60.39 34.83 21.42
C PRO A 162 -61.53 35.52 20.67
N ALA A 163 -62.80 35.24 20.99
CA ALA A 163 -63.92 35.90 20.32
C ALA A 163 -63.80 37.44 20.34
N ARG A 164 -64.05 38.08 19.19
CA ARG A 164 -64.04 39.54 19.05
C ARG A 164 -64.99 40.19 20.07
N SER A 165 -64.47 41.06 20.94
CA SER A 165 -65.18 41.64 22.08
C SER A 165 -64.96 43.15 22.17
N THR A 166 -65.99 43.87 22.60
CA THR A 166 -65.95 45.33 22.80
C THR A 166 -65.47 45.73 24.20
N VAL A 167 -65.30 44.77 25.12
CA VAL A 167 -64.98 45.05 26.52
C VAL A 167 -63.57 45.65 26.63
N GLY A 168 -63.46 46.85 27.22
CA GLY A 168 -62.19 47.57 27.39
C GLY A 168 -61.60 48.17 26.10
N ARG A 169 -62.38 48.25 25.01
CA ARG A 169 -61.93 48.74 23.70
C ARG A 169 -62.43 50.15 23.40
N HIS A 170 -61.69 50.87 22.56
CA HIS A 170 -62.12 52.15 22.01
C HIS A 170 -63.00 51.90 20.78
N VAL A 171 -64.32 52.03 20.94
CA VAL A 171 -65.31 51.63 19.92
C VAL A 171 -65.70 52.80 19.04
N VAL A 172 -65.21 52.82 17.80
CA VAL A 172 -65.63 53.78 16.78
C VAL A 172 -66.73 53.15 15.94
N GLU A 173 -67.89 53.79 15.83
CA GLU A 173 -68.95 53.33 14.92
C GLU A 173 -68.84 54.01 13.56
N VAL A 174 -68.85 53.22 12.49
CA VAL A 174 -68.78 53.67 11.11
C VAL A 174 -70.06 53.25 10.41
N LYS A 175 -70.78 54.21 9.84
CA LYS A 175 -71.92 53.94 8.95
C LYS A 175 -71.48 54.11 7.51
N PHE A 176 -71.87 53.16 6.68
CA PHE A 176 -71.61 53.18 5.24
C PHE A 176 -72.90 52.91 4.49
N TRP A 177 -73.25 53.77 3.53
CA TRP A 177 -74.41 53.60 2.66
C TRP A 177 -74.16 54.20 1.28
N LYS A 178 -75.05 53.86 0.35
CA LYS A 178 -75.07 54.39 -1.00
C LYS A 178 -76.39 55.12 -1.23
N GLU A 179 -76.31 56.34 -1.74
CA GLU A 179 -77.46 57.21 -1.99
C GLU A 179 -77.23 57.99 -3.29
N LEU A 180 -78.20 57.92 -4.22
CA LEU A 180 -78.13 58.54 -5.55
C LEU A 180 -76.87 58.14 -6.34
N GLY A 181 -76.44 56.87 -6.20
CA GLY A 181 -75.24 56.34 -6.86
C GLY A 181 -73.91 56.66 -6.17
N GLU A 182 -73.90 57.54 -5.17
CA GLU A 182 -72.69 57.99 -4.46
C GLU A 182 -72.52 57.30 -3.11
N TYR A 183 -71.26 57.05 -2.73
CA TYR A 183 -70.90 56.47 -1.44
C TYR A 183 -70.89 57.53 -0.34
N ARG A 184 -71.49 57.19 0.80
CA ARG A 184 -71.62 58.09 1.96
C ARG A 184 -71.14 57.39 3.22
N TYR A 185 -70.45 58.17 4.06
CA TYR A 185 -69.87 57.70 5.30
C TYR A 185 -70.27 58.60 6.45
N SER A 186 -70.50 58.01 7.61
CA SER A 186 -70.49 58.77 8.86
C SER A 186 -69.78 58.00 9.95
N LEU A 187 -69.15 58.74 10.85
CA LEU A 187 -68.37 58.20 11.94
C LEU A 187 -68.93 58.73 13.26
N ARG A 188 -68.89 57.90 14.30
CA ARG A 188 -69.26 58.28 15.66
C ARG A 188 -68.22 57.74 16.63
N GLU A 189 -67.61 58.66 17.38
CA GLU A 189 -66.63 58.33 18.41
C GLU A 189 -67.28 58.00 19.76
N PRO A 190 -66.56 57.32 20.67
CA PRO A 190 -67.06 57.07 22.01
C PRO A 190 -67.40 58.38 22.74
N GLY A 191 -68.66 58.54 23.14
CA GLY A 191 -69.14 59.73 23.85
C GLY A 191 -69.79 60.79 22.97
N GLU A 192 -69.74 60.65 21.65
CA GLU A 192 -70.48 61.53 20.74
C GLU A 192 -71.97 61.13 20.64
N PHE A 193 -72.85 62.12 20.77
CA PHE A 193 -74.31 61.90 20.70
C PHE A 193 -74.80 61.64 19.28
N SER A 194 -74.21 62.28 18.27
CA SER A 194 -74.58 62.17 16.85
C SER A 194 -73.39 61.80 15.98
N ALA A 195 -73.64 60.97 14.95
CA ALA A 195 -72.62 60.67 13.95
C ALA A 195 -72.36 61.89 13.05
N ARG A 196 -71.09 62.11 12.69
CA ARG A 196 -70.68 63.15 11.74
C ARG A 196 -70.49 62.55 10.36
N ASN A 197 -71.02 63.22 9.33
CA ASN A 197 -70.78 62.83 7.94
C ASN A 197 -69.34 63.20 7.58
N VAL A 198 -68.65 62.27 6.93
CA VAL A 198 -67.26 62.42 6.48
C VAL A 198 -67.15 61.89 5.06
N ASP A 199 -66.16 62.35 4.31
CA ASP A 199 -65.80 61.70 3.05
C ASP A 199 -64.92 60.46 3.29
N ALA A 200 -64.52 59.79 2.21
CA ALA A 200 -63.71 58.57 2.30
C ALA A 200 -62.29 58.84 2.85
N ASP A 201 -61.65 59.92 2.41
CA ASP A 201 -60.27 60.24 2.78
C ASP A 201 -60.20 60.70 4.24
N GLU A 202 -61.17 61.50 4.67
CA GLU A 202 -61.38 61.88 6.06
C GLU A 202 -61.62 60.66 6.93
N LEU A 203 -62.51 59.74 6.53
CA LEU A 203 -62.78 58.50 7.26
C LEU A 203 -61.50 57.71 7.51
N HIS A 204 -60.71 57.48 6.47
CA HIS A 204 -59.45 56.74 6.57
C HIS A 204 -58.39 57.48 7.40
N SER A 205 -58.33 58.80 7.31
CA SER A 205 -57.43 59.63 8.10
C SER A 205 -57.76 59.55 9.59
N ILE A 206 -59.04 59.73 9.95
CA ILE A 206 -59.53 59.64 11.33
C ILE A 206 -59.27 58.25 11.91
N LEU A 207 -59.62 57.19 11.17
CA LEU A 207 -59.38 55.82 11.62
C LEU A 207 -57.89 55.51 11.73
N GLY A 208 -57.05 56.06 10.85
CA GLY A 208 -55.59 55.98 10.93
C GLY A 208 -55.03 56.66 12.18
N GLU A 209 -55.51 57.86 12.51
CA GLU A 209 -55.14 58.56 13.74
C GLU A 209 -55.58 57.79 14.98
N ARG A 210 -56.84 57.32 15.02
CA ARG A 210 -57.34 56.52 16.14
C ARG A 210 -56.61 55.19 16.26
N LYS A 211 -56.14 54.62 15.15
CA LYS A 211 -55.30 53.42 15.14
C LYS A 211 -53.92 53.72 15.72
N ALA A 212 -53.30 54.84 15.37
CA ALA A 212 -52.04 55.26 15.96
C ALA A 212 -52.17 55.56 17.47
N GLN A 213 -53.29 56.15 17.90
CA GLN A 213 -53.53 56.51 19.31
C GLN A 213 -53.92 55.33 20.20
N HIS A 214 -54.76 54.42 19.70
CA HIS A 214 -55.33 53.32 20.49
C HIS A 214 -54.80 51.93 20.11
N GLY A 215 -54.00 51.81 19.05
CA GLY A 215 -53.22 50.62 18.71
C GLY A 215 -54.04 49.34 18.61
N ASP A 216 -53.76 48.41 19.51
CA ASP A 216 -54.40 47.11 19.67
C ASP A 216 -55.75 47.19 20.43
N LYS A 217 -56.24 48.38 20.78
CA LYS A 217 -57.53 48.58 21.48
C LYS A 217 -58.61 49.22 20.63
N LEU A 218 -58.30 49.60 19.39
CA LEU A 218 -59.28 50.18 18.46
C LEU A 218 -60.26 49.10 17.98
N TYR A 219 -61.55 49.34 18.19
CA TYR A 219 -62.64 48.52 17.66
C TYR A 219 -63.45 49.34 16.67
N THR A 220 -63.68 48.81 15.46
CA THR A 220 -64.52 49.45 14.44
C THR A 220 -65.86 48.71 14.29
N ARG A 221 -66.95 49.39 14.65
CA ARG A 221 -68.31 48.87 14.51
C ARG A 221 -68.93 49.40 13.22
N ILE A 222 -69.06 48.55 12.22
CA ILE A 222 -69.64 48.94 10.94
C ILE A 222 -71.14 48.70 10.96
N ARG A 223 -71.93 49.71 10.56
CA ARG A 223 -73.39 49.63 10.45
C ARG A 223 -73.84 50.05 9.06
N PHE A 224 -74.80 49.30 8.51
CA PHE A 224 -75.47 49.63 7.25
C PHE A 224 -76.89 50.11 7.57
N PRO A 225 -77.25 51.36 7.22
CA PRO A 225 -78.62 51.85 7.36
C PRO A 225 -79.63 51.01 6.57
N ASN A 226 -80.84 50.86 7.10
CA ASN A 226 -81.91 50.14 6.40
C ASN A 226 -82.34 50.93 5.14
N GLY A 227 -82.49 50.24 4.00
CA GLY A 227 -82.90 50.86 2.73
C GLY A 227 -81.76 51.43 1.89
N SER A 228 -80.49 51.22 2.26
CA SER A 228 -79.35 51.62 1.43
C SER A 228 -79.22 50.77 0.16
N GLU A 229 -78.87 51.37 -0.97
CA GLU A 229 -78.66 50.71 -2.27
C GLU A 229 -77.32 49.93 -2.37
N ILE A 230 -76.75 49.52 -1.23
CA ILE A 230 -75.47 48.83 -1.19
C ILE A 230 -75.63 47.32 -1.43
N SER A 231 -74.83 46.77 -2.35
CA SER A 231 -74.77 45.33 -2.56
C SER A 231 -74.02 44.63 -1.43
N HIS A 232 -74.30 43.34 -1.26
CA HIS A 232 -73.59 42.50 -0.28
C HIS A 232 -72.06 42.50 -0.48
N ASN A 233 -71.60 42.48 -1.74
CA ASN A 233 -70.17 42.49 -2.07
C ASN A 233 -69.51 43.83 -1.71
N GLU A 234 -70.16 44.96 -1.98
CA GLU A 234 -69.67 46.29 -1.58
C GLU A 234 -69.58 46.42 -0.05
N ALA A 235 -70.61 45.97 0.68
CA ALA A 235 -70.62 45.96 2.14
C ALA A 235 -69.52 45.08 2.74
N TRP A 236 -69.31 43.88 2.17
CA TRP A 236 -68.26 42.95 2.61
C TRP A 236 -66.85 43.49 2.33
N ARG A 237 -66.62 44.05 1.14
CA ARG A 237 -65.33 44.66 0.78
C ARG A 237 -64.98 45.81 1.72
N PHE A 238 -65.93 46.70 1.96
CA PHE A 238 -65.74 47.80 2.90
C PHE A 238 -65.48 47.30 4.32
N THR A 239 -66.25 46.31 4.77
CA THR A 239 -66.06 45.72 6.11
C THR A 239 -64.67 45.15 6.28
N ASN A 240 -64.20 44.34 5.33
CA ASN A 240 -62.87 43.76 5.37
C ASN A 240 -61.77 44.81 5.29
N ASP A 241 -61.93 45.84 4.46
CA ASP A 241 -60.92 46.89 4.33
C ASP A 241 -60.74 47.65 5.66
N ILE A 242 -61.84 48.06 6.29
CA ILE A 242 -61.81 48.76 7.57
C ILE A 242 -61.32 47.85 8.71
N HIS A 243 -61.77 46.59 8.74
CA HIS A 243 -61.37 45.63 9.78
C HIS A 243 -59.89 45.29 9.70
N ASN A 244 -59.38 44.91 8.54
CA ASN A 244 -57.98 44.52 8.37
C ASN A 244 -57.01 45.68 8.62
N ARG A 245 -57.40 46.92 8.29
CA ARG A 245 -56.52 48.09 8.45
C ARG A 245 -56.53 48.67 9.85
N TYR A 246 -57.68 48.66 10.53
CA TYR A 246 -57.85 49.47 11.75
C TYR A 246 -58.36 48.68 12.96
N ASP A 247 -59.16 47.64 12.78
CA ASP A 247 -59.74 46.90 13.91
C ASP A 247 -58.70 46.01 14.59
N TYR A 248 -58.66 46.03 15.92
CA TYR A 248 -57.68 45.26 16.69
C TYR A 248 -57.72 43.76 16.42
N TYR A 249 -58.89 43.20 16.12
CA TYR A 249 -59.07 41.74 16.06
C TYR A 249 -58.45 41.12 14.79
N TYR A 250 -58.31 41.93 13.75
CA TYR A 250 -57.83 41.51 12.43
C TYR A 250 -56.40 41.97 12.15
N GLN A 251 -55.69 42.45 13.17
CA GLN A 251 -54.26 42.75 13.09
C GLN A 251 -53.49 41.46 13.37
N ASP A 252 -52.70 41.02 12.40
CA ASP A 252 -51.72 39.94 12.55
C ASP A 252 -50.37 40.52 12.99
#